data_AF-A0AAV2NI33-F1
#
_entry.id   AF-A0AAV2NI33-F1
#
_cell.length_a   1.000
_cell.length_b   1.000
_cell.length_c   1.000
_cell.angle_alpha   90.00
_cell.angle_beta   90.00
_cell.angle_gamma   90.00
#
_symmetry.space_group_name_H-M   'P 1'
#
loop_
_entity.id
_entity.type
_entity.pdbx_description
1 polymer ?
#
loop_
_entity_poly.entity_id
_entity_poly.type
_entity_poly.pdbx_seq_one_letter_code
_entity_poly.pdbx_strand_id
1 'polypeptide(L)'
;MSPKKEYYNVTPEQREILLWRDAKRKQLRELYLKDSGHPTKSLLFDTGLHRFAATKTSIEQFFVPTVVNYITRVGCIAGAIIFTAVFIKKRRDAREHLYRTGQVSYADREFKFV
;
A
#
# COMPACT_ATOMS: atom_id res chain seq x y z
N MET A 1 22.62 -16.06 -36.10
CA MET A 1 23.02 -14.84 -35.35
C MET A 1 21.95 -13.77 -35.62
N SER A 2 20.95 -13.63 -34.76
CA SER A 2 19.86 -12.64 -34.96
C SER A 2 20.42 -11.21 -34.89
N PRO A 3 20.04 -10.28 -35.79
CA PRO A 3 20.65 -8.97 -35.86
C PRO A 3 20.18 -8.10 -34.68
N LYS A 4 21.06 -7.86 -33.71
CA LYS A 4 20.90 -6.89 -32.60
C LYS A 4 20.62 -5.43 -33.05
N LYS A 5 20.47 -5.15 -34.35
CA LYS A 5 20.38 -3.79 -34.93
C LYS A 5 18.99 -3.17 -34.86
N GLU A 6 17.92 -3.95 -34.73
CA GLU A 6 16.55 -3.39 -34.65
C GLU A 6 16.30 -2.61 -33.35
N TYR A 7 17.02 -2.94 -32.26
CA TYR A 7 16.93 -2.23 -30.97
C TYR A 7 17.47 -0.79 -30.99
N TYR A 8 18.28 -0.42 -31.99
CA TYR A 8 18.95 0.89 -32.06
C TYR A 8 18.33 1.85 -33.09
N ASN A 9 17.27 1.42 -33.80
CA ASN A 9 16.55 2.29 -34.72
C ASN A 9 15.57 3.17 -33.93
N VAL A 10 16.11 4.16 -33.23
CA VAL A 10 15.30 5.17 -32.54
C VAL A 10 14.71 6.10 -33.58
N THR A 11 13.38 6.24 -33.59
CA THR A 11 12.76 7.27 -34.44
C THR A 11 13.22 8.67 -33.99
N PRO A 12 13.20 9.68 -34.87
CA PRO A 12 13.56 11.05 -34.49
C PRO A 12 12.79 11.53 -33.25
N GLU A 13 11.49 11.23 -33.17
CA GLU A 13 10.64 11.57 -32.02
C GLU A 13 11.09 10.89 -30.72
N GLN A 14 11.39 9.59 -30.78
CA GLN A 14 11.87 8.85 -29.60
C GLN A 14 13.23 9.39 -29.13
N ARG A 15 14.10 9.80 -30.06
CA ARG A 15 15.38 10.43 -29.74
C ARG A 15 15.18 11.75 -28.99
N GLU A 16 14.23 12.58 -29.41
CA GLU A 16 13.89 13.82 -28.71
C GLU A 16 13.39 13.55 -27.30
N ILE A 17 12.51 12.55 -27.13
CA ILE A 17 12.02 12.15 -25.81
C ILE A 17 13.17 11.69 -24.90
N LEU A 18 14.11 10.89 -25.43
CA LEU A 18 15.27 10.42 -24.67
C LEU A 18 16.17 11.58 -24.24
N LEU A 19 16.47 12.50 -25.15
CA LEU A 19 17.29 13.68 -24.86
C LEU A 19 16.61 14.57 -23.82
N TRP A 20 15.30 14.75 -23.92
CA TRP A 20 14.52 15.50 -22.93
C TRP A 20 14.56 14.84 -21.54
N ARG A 21 14.38 13.51 -21.48
CA ARG A 21 14.46 12.75 -20.22
C ARG A 21 15.85 12.83 -19.58
N ASP A 22 16.90 12.73 -20.40
CA ASP A 22 18.27 12.82 -19.93
C ASP A 22 18.61 14.24 -19.42
N ALA A 23 18.20 15.27 -20.16
CA ALA A 23 18.33 16.66 -19.72
C ALA A 23 17.63 16.90 -18.38
N LYS A 24 16.41 16.36 -18.18
CA LYS A 24 15.70 16.44 -16.90
C LYS A 24 16.42 15.71 -15.77
N ARG A 25 16.96 14.51 -16.03
CA ARG A 25 17.74 13.75 -15.05
C ARG A 25 19.00 14.51 -14.64
N LYS A 26 19.70 15.11 -15.60
CA LYS A 26 20.89 15.92 -15.36
C LYS A 26 20.57 17.13 -14.48
N GLN A 27 19.50 17.87 -14.79
CA GLN A 27 19.03 19.00 -13.98
C GLN A 27 18.75 18.59 -12.52
N LEU A 28 18.04 17.48 -12.30
CA LEU A 28 17.74 17.00 -10.95
C LEU A 28 19.01 16.55 -10.20
N ARG A 29 19.95 15.92 -10.91
CA ARG A 29 21.24 15.52 -10.33
C ARG A 29 22.08 16.72 -9.93
N GLU A 30 22.12 17.77 -10.73
CA GLU A 30 22.83 19.01 -10.41
C GLU A 30 22.26 19.68 -9.16
N LEU A 31 20.93 19.73 -9.03
CA LEU A 31 20.26 20.22 -7.82
C LEU A 31 20.62 19.40 -6.58
N TYR A 32 20.62 18.07 -6.71
CA TYR A 32 21.04 17.17 -5.62
C TYR A 32 22.50 17.41 -5.21
N LEU A 33 23.42 17.46 -6.18
CA LEU A 33 24.86 17.64 -5.91
C LEU A 33 25.17 19.00 -5.30
N LYS A 34 24.41 20.04 -5.67
CA LYS A 34 24.52 21.38 -5.06
C LYS A 34 24.19 21.35 -3.56
N ASP A 35 23.20 20.56 -3.17
CA ASP A 35 22.67 20.55 -1.81
C ASP A 35 23.31 19.49 -0.92
N SER A 36 23.80 18.37 -1.48
CA SER A 36 24.36 17.25 -0.72
C SER A 36 25.68 17.57 -0.03
N GLY A 37 26.48 18.48 -0.59
CA GLY A 37 27.76 18.92 -0.02
C GLY A 37 27.67 20.20 0.81
N HIS A 38 26.46 20.75 1.02
CA HIS A 38 26.31 22.07 1.65
C HIS A 38 26.39 21.98 3.18
N PRO A 39 27.34 22.66 3.85
CA PRO A 39 27.64 22.45 5.27
C PRO A 39 26.51 22.85 6.23
N THR A 40 25.59 23.72 5.79
CA THR A 40 24.46 24.19 6.60
C THR A 40 23.13 23.49 6.30
N LYS A 41 23.05 22.66 5.25
CA LYS A 41 21.81 21.96 4.90
C LYS A 41 21.82 20.59 5.55
N SER A 42 21.03 20.41 6.60
CA SER A 42 20.91 19.13 7.32
C SER A 42 19.96 18.14 6.64
N LEU A 43 18.99 18.62 5.86
CA LEU A 43 18.02 17.80 5.16
C LEU A 43 18.02 18.11 3.66
N LEU A 44 18.15 17.07 2.85
CA LEU A 44 18.00 17.17 1.40
C LEU A 44 16.51 17.09 1.03
N PHE A 45 15.97 18.18 0.50
CA PHE A 45 14.56 18.26 0.12
C PHE A 45 14.33 17.73 -1.30
N ASP A 46 13.86 16.49 -1.43
CA ASP A 46 13.47 15.93 -2.72
C ASP A 46 12.00 16.26 -3.06
N THR A 47 11.82 17.21 -3.98
CA THR A 47 10.48 17.64 -4.43
C THR A 47 9.63 16.50 -5.01
N GLY A 48 10.25 15.45 -5.56
CA GLY A 48 9.56 14.28 -6.11
C GLY A 48 9.00 13.40 -4.99
N LEU A 49 9.81 13.11 -3.98
CA LEU A 49 9.39 12.37 -2.79
C LEU A 49 8.28 13.13 -2.04
N HIS A 50 8.44 14.44 -1.85
CA HIS A 50 7.42 15.27 -1.20
C HIS A 50 6.11 15.29 -1.96
N ARG A 51 6.14 15.39 -3.30
CA ARG A 51 4.93 15.30 -4.12
C ARG A 51 4.26 13.94 -4.00
N PHE A 52 5.04 12.86 -4.03
CA PHE A 52 4.52 11.51 -3.84
C PHE A 52 3.85 11.36 -2.47
N ALA A 53 4.53 11.78 -1.40
CA ALA A 53 3.99 11.74 -0.04
C ALA A 53 2.71 12.59 0.07
N ALA A 54 2.72 13.81 -0.46
CA ALA A 54 1.54 14.69 -0.49
C ALA A 54 0.38 14.03 -1.23
N THR A 55 0.61 13.45 -2.40
CA THR A 55 -0.41 12.73 -3.16
C THR A 55 -0.98 11.56 -2.37
N LYS A 56 -0.14 10.81 -1.65
CA LYS A 56 -0.61 9.70 -0.78
C LYS A 56 -1.49 10.18 0.35
N THR A 57 -1.14 11.29 0.99
CA THR A 57 -1.95 11.88 2.06
C THR A 57 -3.26 12.49 1.55
N SER A 58 -3.28 13.02 0.32
CA SER A 58 -4.45 13.66 -0.27
C SER A 58 -5.34 12.70 -1.07
N ILE A 59 -5.10 11.37 -1.05
CA ILE A 59 -5.87 10.39 -1.85
C ILE A 59 -7.38 10.53 -1.60
N GLU A 60 -7.78 10.82 -0.36
CA GLU A 60 -9.19 10.96 0.02
C GLU A 60 -9.88 12.12 -0.69
N GLN A 61 -9.16 13.22 -0.94
CA GLN A 61 -9.69 14.39 -1.63
C GLN A 61 -10.00 14.12 -3.11
N PHE A 62 -9.31 13.14 -3.70
CA PHE A 62 -9.49 12.74 -5.10
C PHE A 62 -10.38 11.50 -5.24
N PHE A 63 -11.10 11.10 -4.18
CA PHE A 63 -11.98 9.95 -4.24
C PHE A 63 -13.25 10.27 -5.04
N VAL A 64 -13.46 9.50 -6.12
CA VAL A 64 -14.71 9.52 -6.88
C VAL A 64 -15.60 8.37 -6.41
N PRO A 65 -16.79 8.65 -5.83
CA PRO A 65 -17.70 7.64 -5.33
C PRO A 65 -18.39 6.90 -6.48
N THR A 66 -17.69 5.95 -7.09
CA THR A 66 -18.26 4.99 -8.03
C THR A 66 -18.74 3.76 -7.26
N VAL A 67 -19.81 3.10 -7.74
CA VAL A 67 -20.38 1.90 -7.10
C VAL A 67 -19.31 0.83 -6.84
N VAL A 68 -18.46 0.55 -7.82
CA VAL A 68 -17.35 -0.44 -7.69
C VAL A 68 -16.35 -0.02 -6.61
N ASN A 69 -15.97 1.27 -6.57
CA ASN A 69 -15.02 1.80 -5.60
C ASN A 69 -15.60 1.78 -4.17
N TYR A 70 -16.90 2.04 -4.02
CA TYR A 70 -17.58 1.98 -2.75
C TYR A 70 -17.67 0.55 -2.22
N ILE A 71 -18.14 -0.39 -3.06
CA ILE A 71 -18.27 -1.80 -2.68
C ILE A 71 -16.92 -2.41 -2.33
N THR A 72 -15.85 -2.09 -3.08
CA THR A 72 -14.51 -2.62 -2.76
C THR A 72 -14.00 -2.09 -1.42
N ARG A 73 -14.07 -0.77 -1.17
CA ARG A 73 -13.56 -0.20 0.10
C ARG A 73 -14.41 -0.61 1.30
N VAL A 74 -15.72 -0.37 1.23
CA VAL A 74 -16.63 -0.63 2.35
C VAL A 74 -16.88 -2.12 2.51
N GLY A 75 -17.04 -2.86 1.41
CA GLY A 75 -17.25 -4.30 1.44
C GLY A 75 -16.06 -5.07 1.99
N CYS A 76 -14.81 -4.66 1.71
CA CYS A 76 -13.64 -5.27 2.35
C CYS A 76 -13.66 -5.08 3.88
N ILE A 77 -13.96 -3.88 4.36
CA ILE A 77 -14.01 -3.58 5.80
C ILE A 77 -15.19 -4.31 6.46
N ALA A 78 -16.39 -4.16 5.92
CA ALA A 78 -17.59 -4.81 6.44
C ALA A 78 -17.46 -6.34 6.39
N GLY A 79 -16.89 -6.88 5.31
CA GLY A 79 -16.59 -8.30 5.17
C GLY A 79 -15.66 -8.82 6.25
N ALA A 80 -14.58 -8.08 6.56
CA ALA A 80 -13.67 -8.46 7.64
C ALA A 80 -14.35 -8.46 9.02
N ILE A 81 -15.22 -7.47 9.28
CA ILE A 81 -15.99 -7.38 10.53
C ILE A 81 -16.99 -8.54 10.64
N ILE A 82 -17.76 -8.80 9.60
CA ILE A 82 -18.76 -9.89 9.59
C ILE A 82 -18.06 -11.24 9.72
N PHE A 83 -16.95 -11.44 9.00
CA PHE A 83 -16.16 -12.66 9.07
C PHE A 83 -15.64 -12.92 10.49
N THR A 84 -15.03 -11.92 11.12
CA THR A 84 -14.52 -12.05 12.50
C THR A 84 -15.65 -12.26 13.50
N ALA A 85 -16.77 -11.55 13.38
CA ALA A 85 -17.94 -11.75 14.24
C ALA A 85 -18.51 -13.17 14.14
N VAL A 86 -18.69 -13.70 12.93
CA VAL A 86 -19.19 -15.07 12.71
C VAL A 86 -18.20 -16.10 13.23
N PHE A 87 -16.90 -15.89 13.00
CA PHE A 87 -15.85 -16.79 13.48
C PHE A 87 -15.82 -16.86 15.02
N ILE A 88 -15.87 -15.70 15.69
CA ILE A 88 -15.92 -15.63 17.16
C ILE A 88 -17.19 -16.30 17.68
N LYS A 89 -18.36 -16.00 17.07
CA LYS A 89 -19.64 -16.59 17.47
C LYS A 89 -19.62 -18.11 17.36
N LYS A 90 -19.20 -18.67 16.22
CA LYS A 90 -19.09 -20.13 16.02
C LYS A 90 -18.19 -20.79 17.06
N ARG A 91 -17.03 -20.20 17.38
CA ARG A 91 -16.12 -20.74 18.41
C ARG A 91 -16.72 -20.64 19.81
N ARG A 92 -17.49 -19.59 20.10
CA ARG A 92 -18.18 -19.45 21.39
C ARG A 92 -19.28 -20.49 21.54
N ASP A 93 -20.13 -20.63 20.54
CA ASP A 93 -21.27 -21.56 20.56
C ASP A 93 -20.79 -23.01 20.64
N ALA A 94 -19.70 -23.37 19.93
CA ALA A 94 -19.08 -24.69 20.03
C ALA A 94 -18.54 -24.98 21.45
N ARG A 95 -17.84 -24.01 22.08
CA ARG A 95 -17.35 -24.18 23.46
C ARG A 95 -18.50 -24.28 24.46
N GLU A 96 -19.53 -23.46 24.29
CA GLU A 96 -20.70 -23.49 25.16
C GLU A 96 -21.47 -24.82 25.04
N HIS A 97 -21.56 -25.38 23.84
CA HIS A 97 -22.13 -26.70 23.62
C HIS A 97 -21.34 -27.80 24.37
N LEU A 98 -20.01 -27.77 24.34
CA LEU A 98 -19.15 -28.70 25.10
C LEU A 98 -19.39 -28.60 26.62
N TYR A 99 -19.60 -27.39 27.13
CA TYR A 99 -19.90 -27.18 28.56
C TYR A 99 -21.29 -27.68 28.95
N ARG A 100 -22.30 -27.47 28.11
CA ARG A 100 -23.69 -27.88 28.37
C ARG A 100 -23.91 -29.39 28.24
N THR A 101 -23.18 -30.04 27.34
CA THR A 101 -23.24 -31.50 27.16
C THR A 101 -22.41 -32.28 28.19
N GLY A 102 -21.65 -31.59 29.04
CA GLY A 102 -20.80 -32.22 30.04
C GLY A 102 -19.55 -32.92 29.47
N GLN A 103 -19.26 -32.72 28.17
CA GLN A 103 -18.05 -33.26 27.54
C GLN A 103 -16.77 -32.67 28.14
N VAL A 104 -16.85 -31.46 28.72
CA VAL A 104 -15.77 -30.84 29.49
C VAL A 104 -16.16 -30.84 30.97
N SER A 105 -15.32 -31.47 31.79
CA SER A 105 -15.52 -31.54 33.23
C SER A 105 -15.54 -30.14 33.85
N TYR A 106 -16.24 -29.97 34.97
CA TYR A 106 -16.21 -28.70 35.69
C TYR A 106 -14.78 -28.35 36.17
N ALA A 107 -13.91 -29.35 36.38
CA ALA A 107 -12.51 -29.17 36.78
C ALA A 107 -11.63 -28.57 35.66
N ASP A 108 -12.01 -28.72 34.39
CA ASP A 108 -11.16 -28.31 33.25
C ASP A 108 -11.60 -26.99 32.59
N ARG A 109 -12.61 -26.31 33.14
CA ARG A 109 -13.09 -25.02 32.60
C ARG A 109 -12.13 -23.89 32.94
N GLU A 110 -11.70 -23.11 31.96
CA GLU A 110 -10.77 -21.99 32.16
C GLU A 110 -11.36 -20.82 32.97
N PHE A 111 -12.68 -20.55 32.86
CA PHE A 111 -13.33 -19.36 33.44
C PHE A 111 -14.35 -19.70 34.53
N LYS A 112 -13.95 -20.37 35.61
CA LYS A 112 -14.91 -20.82 36.66
C LYS A 112 -15.29 -19.75 37.67
N PHE A 113 -14.38 -18.83 37.96
CA PHE A 113 -14.47 -17.91 39.12
C PHE A 113 -14.19 -16.45 38.74
N VAL A 114 -14.26 -16.12 37.45
CA VAL A 114 -14.14 -14.75 36.93
C VAL A 114 -15.53 -14.23 36.62
#